data_AF-A0A9X5HGS3-F1
#
_entry.id   AF-A0A9X5HGS3-F1
#
_cell.length_a   1.000
_cell.length_b   1.000
_cell.length_c   1.000
_cell.angle_alpha   90.00
_cell.angle_beta   90.00
_cell.angle_gamma   90.00
#
_symmetry.space_group_name_H-M   'P 1'
#
loop_
_entity.id
_entity.type
_entity.pdbx_description
1 polymer ?
#
loop_
_entity_poly.entity_id
_entity_poly.type
_entity_poly.pdbx_seq_one_letter_code
_entity_poly.pdbx_strand_id
1 'polypeptide(L)'
;FTADPVRPLRSDDLTVPADGPPDRCLLVTPPSPRPLDLVGLVSVRLRATAHTPSADWAARLVVLPPDGAAERLAVGVVRRAEPAGQETAFTVGLGRLARRLRAGTRLRLEIAGHHFPAHARNPHTGDDPMTAAQLLASRREVDPDSVVLNLPVLPSRPAPTDPAEEILR
;
A
#
# COMPACT_ATOMS: atom_id res chain seq x y z
N PHE A 1 14.74 -3.03 1.04
CA PHE A 1 14.31 -4.06 0.06
C PHE A 1 14.79 -3.65 -1.32
N THR A 2 14.73 -4.55 -2.32
CA THR A 2 15.10 -4.21 -3.71
C THR A 2 13.89 -4.32 -4.61
N ALA A 3 13.56 -3.23 -5.30
CA ALA A 3 12.56 -3.21 -6.35
C ALA A 3 13.23 -3.57 -7.68
N ASP A 4 13.07 -4.82 -8.11
CA ASP A 4 13.61 -5.33 -9.37
C ASP A 4 12.52 -5.39 -10.45
N PRO A 5 12.53 -4.54 -11.48
CA PRO A 5 11.54 -4.56 -12.55
C PRO A 5 11.60 -5.82 -13.44
N VAL A 6 12.71 -6.57 -13.42
CA VAL A 6 12.81 -7.90 -14.08
C VAL A 6 12.02 -8.95 -13.30
N ARG A 7 11.96 -8.80 -11.96
CA ARG A 7 11.18 -9.65 -11.05
C ARG A 7 10.20 -8.80 -10.24
N PRO A 8 9.20 -8.19 -10.91
CA PRO A 8 8.31 -7.23 -10.30
C PRO A 8 7.43 -7.89 -9.25
N LEU A 9 7.09 -7.14 -8.20
CA LEU A 9 6.10 -7.61 -7.24
C LEU A 9 4.74 -7.80 -7.93
N ARG A 10 4.20 -9.01 -7.81
CA ARG A 10 2.89 -9.40 -8.31
C ARG A 10 1.77 -8.71 -7.54
N SER A 11 0.88 -8.06 -8.28
CA SER A 11 -0.32 -7.40 -7.78
C SER A 11 -1.35 -8.39 -7.27
N ASP A 12 -1.45 -9.56 -7.91
CA ASP A 12 -2.45 -10.61 -7.67
C ASP A 12 -2.02 -11.67 -6.65
N ASP A 13 -0.75 -11.66 -6.22
CA ASP A 13 -0.24 -12.58 -5.19
C ASP A 13 0.00 -11.84 -3.86
N LEU A 14 -0.58 -12.38 -2.79
CA LEU A 14 -0.44 -11.88 -1.41
C LEU A 14 0.52 -12.74 -0.58
N THR A 15 1.12 -13.77 -1.17
CA THR A 15 2.13 -14.60 -0.51
C THR A 15 3.37 -13.76 -0.23
N VAL A 16 3.93 -13.96 0.95
CA VAL A 16 5.21 -13.38 1.36
C VAL A 16 6.19 -14.56 1.47
N PRO A 17 7.20 -14.65 0.59
CA PRO A 17 8.23 -15.67 0.70
C PRO A 17 8.97 -15.58 2.03
N ALA A 18 9.28 -16.73 2.64
CA ALA A 18 10.08 -16.79 3.87
C ALA A 18 11.57 -16.57 3.60
N ASP A 19 12.04 -16.96 2.41
CA ASP A 19 13.44 -16.95 2.01
C ASP A 19 13.69 -16.05 0.80
N GLY A 20 14.94 -15.65 0.63
CA GLY A 20 15.41 -14.83 -0.50
C GLY A 20 15.55 -13.35 -0.15
N PRO A 21 16.05 -12.54 -1.11
CA PRO A 21 16.23 -11.12 -0.89
C PRO A 21 14.86 -10.43 -0.77
N PRO A 22 14.69 -9.50 0.19
CA PRO A 22 13.41 -8.83 0.40
C PRO A 22 13.07 -7.93 -0.79
N ASP A 23 11.86 -8.11 -1.34
CA ASP A 23 11.30 -7.36 -2.47
C ASP A 23 10.33 -6.23 -2.06
N ARG A 24 9.96 -6.19 -0.77
CA ARG A 24 9.07 -5.20 -0.15
C ARG A 24 9.37 -5.01 1.33
N CYS A 25 8.87 -3.91 1.91
CA CYS A 25 8.80 -3.69 3.35
C CYS A 25 7.43 -4.12 3.87
N LEU A 26 7.40 -4.79 5.03
CA LEU A 26 6.18 -5.31 5.66
C LEU A 26 6.03 -4.71 7.05
N LEU A 27 4.86 -4.13 7.33
CA LEU A 27 4.47 -3.72 8.67
C LEU A 27 3.17 -4.43 9.03
N VAL A 28 3.10 -5.01 10.23
CA VAL A 28 1.94 -5.80 10.66
C VAL A 28 1.47 -5.32 12.03
N THR A 29 0.18 -5.05 12.16
CA THR A 29 -0.41 -4.66 13.45
C THR A 29 -0.54 -5.88 14.39
N PRO A 30 -0.65 -5.64 15.70
CA PRO A 30 -1.31 -6.59 16.60
C PRO A 30 -2.74 -6.92 16.11
N PRO A 31 -3.32 -8.04 16.56
CA PRO A 31 -4.72 -8.33 16.26
C PRO A 31 -5.62 -7.26 16.87
N SER A 32 -6.59 -6.76 16.10
CA SER A 32 -7.52 -5.75 16.61
C SER A 32 -8.36 -6.32 17.75
N PRO A 33 -8.45 -5.66 18.92
CA PRO A 33 -9.21 -6.18 20.05
C PRO A 33 -10.73 -6.10 19.84
N ARG A 34 -11.18 -5.32 18.85
CA ARG A 34 -12.60 -5.10 18.54
C ARG A 34 -12.82 -5.00 17.02
N PRO A 35 -14.06 -5.12 16.53
CA PRO A 35 -14.37 -4.84 15.14
C PRO A 35 -14.01 -3.39 14.76
N LEU A 36 -13.59 -3.17 13.51
CA LEU A 36 -13.29 -1.85 12.95
C LEU A 36 -14.23 -1.57 11.77
N ASP A 37 -15.03 -0.52 11.88
CA ASP A 37 -15.84 -0.02 10.77
C ASP A 37 -15.06 1.03 9.99
N LEU A 38 -14.51 0.65 8.85
CA LEU A 38 -13.71 1.53 8.00
C LEU A 38 -14.61 2.21 6.97
N VAL A 39 -14.80 3.53 7.11
CA VAL A 39 -15.64 4.33 6.21
C VAL A 39 -14.96 5.65 5.89
N GLY A 40 -14.37 5.76 4.70
CA GLY A 40 -13.76 7.00 4.23
C GLY A 40 -12.44 6.81 3.47
N LEU A 41 -11.69 7.91 3.35
CA LEU A 41 -10.39 7.94 2.68
C LEU A 41 -9.29 7.26 3.51
N VAL A 42 -8.45 6.49 2.84
CA VAL A 42 -7.31 5.80 3.44
C VAL A 42 -6.02 6.31 2.80
N SER A 43 -4.99 6.49 3.62
CA SER A 43 -3.66 6.90 3.14
C SER A 43 -2.55 6.35 4.01
N VAL A 44 -1.34 6.29 3.44
CA VAL A 44 -0.10 5.97 4.15
C VAL A 44 0.85 7.14 3.97
N ARG A 45 1.30 7.73 5.07
CA ARG A 45 2.42 8.69 5.07
C ARG A 45 3.69 7.96 5.48
N LEU A 46 4.81 8.27 4.83
CA LEU A 46 6.11 7.66 5.10
C LEU A 46 7.26 8.58 4.67
N ARG A 47 8.44 8.32 5.22
CA ARG A 47 9.74 8.74 4.71
C ARG A 47 10.44 7.54 4.08
N ALA A 48 10.97 7.73 2.89
CA ALA A 48 11.64 6.66 2.17
C ALA A 48 12.69 7.20 1.19
N THR A 49 13.62 6.33 0.81
CA THR A 49 14.72 6.59 -0.11
C THR A 49 14.70 5.59 -1.26
N ALA A 50 14.85 6.08 -2.48
CA ALA A 50 15.11 5.27 -3.66
C ALA A 50 16.51 5.60 -4.20
N HIS A 51 17.24 4.58 -4.64
CA HIS A 51 18.61 4.73 -5.18
C HIS A 51 18.64 4.74 -6.71
N THR A 52 17.55 5.22 -7.34
CA THR A 52 17.39 5.33 -8.80
C THR A 52 16.64 6.62 -9.16
N PRO A 53 16.83 7.18 -10.37
CA PRO A 53 16.22 8.46 -10.77
C PRO A 53 14.68 8.50 -10.72
N SER A 54 14.01 7.38 -10.98
CA SER A 54 12.56 7.27 -10.85
C SER A 54 12.18 6.08 -9.98
N ALA A 55 11.05 6.23 -9.29
CA ALA A 55 10.59 5.27 -8.31
C ALA A 55 9.07 5.26 -8.20
N ASP A 56 8.45 4.09 -8.43
CA ASP A 56 7.11 3.83 -7.93
C ASP A 56 7.18 3.38 -6.48
N TRP A 57 6.17 3.78 -5.71
CA TRP A 57 5.92 3.36 -4.34
C TRP A 57 4.49 2.85 -4.27
N ALA A 58 4.33 1.54 -4.36
CA ALA A 58 3.08 0.84 -4.15
C ALA A 58 2.89 0.55 -2.66
N ALA A 59 1.76 0.97 -2.11
CA ALA A 59 1.31 0.60 -0.78
C ALA A 59 0.08 -0.28 -0.92
N ARG A 60 0.17 -1.52 -0.42
CA ARG A 60 -0.93 -2.51 -0.42
C ARG A 60 -1.32 -2.81 1.02
N LEU A 61 -2.56 -2.48 1.36
CA LEU A 61 -3.15 -2.81 2.66
C LEU A 61 -3.86 -4.15 2.54
N VAL A 62 -3.49 -5.09 3.41
CA VAL A 62 -3.96 -6.47 3.42
C VAL A 62 -4.59 -6.76 4.78
N VAL A 63 -5.77 -7.38 4.78
CA VAL A 63 -6.37 -7.93 5.99
C VAL A 63 -5.89 -9.37 6.18
N LEU A 64 -5.54 -9.69 7.41
CA LEU A 64 -5.17 -11.04 7.85
C LEU A 64 -6.18 -11.47 8.91
N PRO A 65 -7.27 -12.13 8.50
CA PRO A 65 -8.31 -12.58 9.41
C PRO A 65 -7.79 -13.73 10.32
N PRO A 66 -8.22 -13.86 11.60
CA PRO A 66 -7.77 -14.91 12.52
C PRO A 66 -7.79 -16.36 12.01
N ASP A 67 -8.78 -16.70 11.20
CA ASP A 67 -9.04 -18.05 10.68
C ASP A 67 -9.17 -18.07 9.14
N GLY A 68 -8.73 -16.99 8.47
CA GLY A 68 -8.96 -16.79 7.05
C GLY A 68 -7.69 -16.53 6.25
N ALA A 69 -7.80 -16.64 4.94
CA ALA A 69 -6.74 -16.26 4.03
C ALA A 69 -6.54 -14.74 4.00
N ALA A 70 -5.32 -14.32 3.65
CA ALA A 70 -5.00 -12.92 3.41
C ALA A 70 -5.87 -12.35 2.27
N GLU A 71 -6.37 -11.13 2.44
CA GLU A 71 -7.18 -10.46 1.42
C GLU A 71 -6.73 -9.02 1.24
N ARG A 72 -6.64 -8.57 -0.01
CA ARG A 72 -6.31 -7.18 -0.33
C ARG A 72 -7.49 -6.29 0.06
N LEU A 73 -7.23 -5.33 0.93
CA LEU A 73 -8.22 -4.34 1.36
C LEU A 73 -8.17 -3.09 0.49
N ALA A 74 -6.97 -2.56 0.24
CA ALA A 74 -6.78 -1.36 -0.56
C ALA A 74 -5.38 -1.36 -1.21
N VAL A 75 -5.22 -0.60 -2.29
CA VAL A 75 -3.92 -0.38 -2.92
C VAL A 75 -3.84 1.05 -3.45
N GLY A 76 -2.65 1.62 -3.39
CA GLY A 76 -2.31 2.88 -4.02
C GLY A 76 -0.88 2.84 -4.53
N VAL A 77 -0.61 3.60 -5.58
CA VAL A 77 0.72 3.72 -6.17
C VAL A 77 0.99 5.20 -6.43
N VAL A 78 2.17 5.68 -6.08
CA VAL A 78 2.66 6.99 -6.48
C VAL A 78 4.01 6.85 -7.17
N ARG A 79 4.19 7.57 -8.27
CA ARG A 79 5.49 7.71 -8.95
C ARG A 79 6.17 8.97 -8.48
N ARG A 80 7.47 8.88 -8.17
CA ARG A 80 8.30 10.01 -7.75
C ARG A 80 9.63 10.00 -8.49
N ALA A 81 10.17 11.18 -8.74
CA ALA A 81 11.46 11.43 -9.36
C ALA A 81 12.24 12.37 -8.45
N GLU A 82 12.82 11.79 -7.39
CA GLU A 82 13.64 12.50 -6.40
C GLU A 82 15.12 12.17 -6.66
N PRO A 83 16.06 13.02 -6.22
CA PRO A 83 17.48 12.68 -6.29
C PRO A 83 17.76 11.32 -5.65
N ALA A 84 18.50 10.47 -6.36
CA ALA A 84 18.82 9.13 -5.88
C ALA A 84 19.59 9.20 -4.54
N GLY A 85 19.18 8.38 -3.58
CA GLY A 85 19.78 8.36 -2.25
C GLY A 85 19.24 9.42 -1.28
N GLN A 86 18.35 10.32 -1.73
CA GLN A 86 17.72 11.30 -0.85
C GLN A 86 16.46 10.73 -0.17
N GLU A 87 16.42 10.83 1.16
CA GLU A 87 15.20 10.53 1.91
C GLU A 87 14.19 11.67 1.73
N THR A 88 12.94 11.30 1.45
CA THR A 88 11.86 12.28 1.28
C THR A 88 10.57 11.79 1.92
N ALA A 89 9.78 12.73 2.45
CA ALA A 89 8.47 12.45 3.03
C ALA A 89 7.36 12.59 1.98
N PHE A 90 6.40 11.67 1.97
CA PHE A 90 5.27 11.69 1.03
C PHE A 90 4.10 10.85 1.53
N THR A 91 2.98 10.95 0.82
CA THR A 91 1.75 10.22 1.10
C THR A 91 1.34 9.39 -0.11
N VAL A 92 0.98 8.13 0.13
CA VAL A 92 0.32 7.25 -0.84
C VAL A 92 -1.17 7.17 -0.48
N GLY A 93 -2.03 7.68 -1.35
CA GLY A 93 -3.49 7.53 -1.20
C GLY A 93 -3.93 6.13 -1.61
N LEU A 94 -4.75 5.46 -0.77
CA LEU A 94 -5.25 4.10 -1.02
C LEU A 94 -6.72 4.06 -1.48
N GLY A 95 -7.31 5.23 -1.76
CA GLY A 95 -8.71 5.36 -2.13
C GLY A 95 -9.65 5.41 -0.91
N ARG A 96 -10.88 4.91 -1.09
CA ARG A 96 -11.92 4.90 -0.05
C ARG A 96 -12.30 3.48 0.33
N LEU A 97 -12.59 3.27 1.61
CA LEU A 97 -13.14 2.01 2.13
C LEU A 97 -14.53 2.23 2.70
N ALA A 98 -15.36 1.19 2.60
CA ALA A 98 -16.62 1.03 3.29
C ALA A 98 -16.73 -0.45 3.71
N ARG A 99 -16.03 -0.83 4.79
CA ARG A 99 -15.89 -2.23 5.18
C ARG A 99 -15.73 -2.40 6.68
N ARG A 100 -16.46 -3.36 7.26
CA ARG A 100 -16.23 -3.85 8.63
C ARG A 100 -15.16 -4.93 8.65
N LEU A 101 -14.18 -4.77 9.51
CA LEU A 101 -13.21 -5.81 9.88
C LEU A 101 -13.61 -6.42 11.22
N ARG A 102 -13.50 -7.74 11.35
CA ARG A 102 -13.81 -8.46 12.59
C ARG A 102 -12.73 -8.27 13.65
N ALA A 103 -13.09 -8.48 14.91
CA ALA A 103 -12.11 -8.61 15.99
C ALA A 103 -11.09 -9.73 15.69
N GLY A 104 -9.88 -9.57 16.19
CA GLY A 104 -8.74 -10.45 15.93
C GLY A 104 -8.03 -10.20 14.59
N THR A 105 -8.62 -9.44 13.66
CA THR A 105 -8.00 -9.11 12.36
C THR A 105 -6.69 -8.36 12.57
N ARG A 106 -5.63 -8.80 11.88
CA ARG A 106 -4.40 -8.00 11.73
C ARG A 106 -4.45 -7.28 10.41
N LEU A 107 -3.82 -6.11 10.35
CA LEU A 107 -3.55 -5.40 9.11
C LEU A 107 -2.08 -5.57 8.77
N ARG A 108 -1.80 -5.95 7.52
CA ARG A 108 -0.46 -5.93 6.95
C ARG A 108 -0.39 -4.84 5.89
N LEU A 109 0.52 -3.91 6.07
CA LEU A 109 0.90 -2.94 5.06
C LEU A 109 2.14 -3.44 4.33
N GLU A 110 2.05 -3.54 3.01
CA GLU A 110 3.18 -3.86 2.15
C GLU A 110 3.58 -2.61 1.35
N ILE A 111 4.83 -2.18 1.48
CA ILE A 111 5.41 -1.08 0.70
C ILE A 111 6.41 -1.68 -0.28
N ALA A 112 6.16 -1.51 -1.58
CA ALA A 112 6.92 -2.14 -2.65
C ALA A 112 7.17 -1.17 -3.81
N GLY A 113 8.09 -1.55 -4.71
CA GLY A 113 8.35 -0.76 -5.93
C GLY A 113 7.40 -1.03 -7.09
N HIS A 114 6.53 -2.05 -6.99
CA HIS A 114 5.70 -2.52 -8.09
C HIS A 114 4.34 -3.01 -7.62
N HIS A 115 3.36 -2.95 -8.52
CA HIS A 115 2.05 -3.58 -8.38
C HIS A 115 1.62 -4.14 -9.75
N PHE A 116 2.43 -5.05 -10.30
CA PHE A 116 2.31 -5.57 -11.67
C PHE A 116 1.49 -6.88 -11.73
N PRO A 117 0.64 -7.16 -12.73
CA PRO A 117 0.41 -6.38 -13.94
C PRO A 117 -0.64 -5.28 -13.82
N ALA A 118 -1.28 -5.09 -12.65
CA ALA A 118 -2.28 -4.05 -12.49
C ALA A 118 -1.76 -2.63 -12.78
N HIS A 119 -0.46 -2.39 -12.60
CA HIS A 119 0.25 -1.17 -13.01
C HIS A 119 1.48 -1.54 -13.84
N ALA A 120 1.76 -0.76 -14.88
CA ALA A 120 3.01 -0.89 -15.65
C ALA A 120 4.22 -0.71 -14.73
N ARG A 121 5.26 -1.50 -14.94
CA ARG A 121 6.48 -1.47 -14.11
C ARG A 121 7.24 -0.19 -14.36
N ASN A 122 7.67 0.50 -13.32
CA ASN A 122 8.61 1.61 -13.47
C ASN A 122 9.98 1.05 -13.89
N PRO A 123 10.59 1.53 -14.99
CA PRO A 123 11.93 1.10 -15.41
C PRO A 123 13.05 1.60 -14.47
N HIS A 124 12.70 2.55 -13.60
CA HIS A 124 13.56 3.26 -12.64
C HIS A 124 14.61 4.19 -13.25
N THR A 125 14.73 4.24 -14.58
CA THR A 125 15.59 5.17 -15.32
C THR A 125 14.99 6.57 -15.45
N GLY A 126 13.67 6.69 -15.37
CA GLY A 126 12.92 7.90 -15.73
C GLY A 126 12.29 7.84 -17.12
N ASP A 127 12.62 6.82 -17.91
CA ASP A 127 12.02 6.59 -19.23
C ASP A 127 10.54 6.17 -19.13
N ASP A 128 9.82 6.27 -20.24
CA ASP A 128 8.45 5.76 -20.36
C ASP A 128 8.44 4.24 -20.12
N PRO A 129 7.65 3.73 -19.14
CA PRO A 129 7.47 2.30 -18.89
C PRO A 129 7.13 1.44 -20.10
N MET A 130 6.49 2.02 -21.13
CA MET A 130 6.03 1.29 -22.30
C MET A 130 7.11 1.15 -23.37
N THR A 131 8.11 2.03 -23.39
CA THR A 131 9.16 2.06 -24.43
C THR A 131 10.57 1.92 -23.87
N ALA A 132 10.75 1.86 -22.55
CA ALA A 132 12.06 1.76 -21.92
C ALA A 132 12.82 0.52 -22.40
N ALA A 133 14.04 0.73 -22.89
CA ALA A 133 14.94 -0.33 -23.31
C ALA A 133 15.80 -0.86 -22.16
N GLN A 134 15.88 -0.11 -21.05
CA GLN A 134 16.70 -0.43 -19.89
C GLN A 134 15.84 -0.49 -18.63
N LEU A 135 16.20 -1.42 -17.76
CA LEU A 135 15.53 -1.67 -16.49
C LEU A 135 16.58 -1.67 -15.39
N LEU A 136 16.40 -0.83 -14.37
CA LEU A 136 17.33 -0.73 -13.24
C LEU A 136 16.70 -1.30 -11.98
N ALA A 137 17.38 -2.25 -11.33
CA ALA A 137 17.01 -2.66 -9.98
C ALA A 137 17.27 -1.50 -9.01
N SER A 138 16.30 -1.21 -8.13
CA SER A 138 16.36 -0.05 -7.24
C SER A 138 16.39 -0.51 -5.78
N ARG A 139 17.49 -0.20 -5.07
CA ARG A 139 17.54 -0.36 -3.60
C ARG A 139 16.59 0.65 -2.98
N ARG A 140 15.74 0.18 -2.06
CA ARG A 140 14.74 0.98 -1.35
C ARG A 140 14.91 0.88 0.15
N GLU A 141 14.83 2.03 0.81
CA GLU A 141 14.86 2.17 2.26
C GLU A 141 13.58 2.88 2.69
N VAL A 142 12.97 2.39 3.76
CA VAL A 142 11.78 2.99 4.37
C VAL A 142 12.13 3.16 5.83
N ASP A 143 11.97 4.38 6.36
CA ASP A 143 12.07 4.64 7.79
C ASP A 143 10.81 4.07 8.47
N PRO A 144 10.90 2.97 9.23
CA PRO A 144 9.72 2.32 9.80
C PRO A 144 8.99 3.20 10.81
N ASP A 145 9.71 4.07 11.54
CA ASP A 145 9.13 4.93 12.57
C ASP A 145 8.38 6.13 11.95
N SER A 146 8.62 6.40 10.66
CA SER A 146 7.88 7.43 9.90
C SER A 146 6.53 6.96 9.39
N VAL A 147 6.28 5.65 9.36
CA VAL A 147 5.11 5.08 8.66
C VAL A 147 3.84 5.30 9.48
N VAL A 148 2.92 6.07 8.91
CA VAL A 148 1.60 6.34 9.50
C VAL A 148 0.52 5.89 8.53
N LEU A 149 -0.20 4.82 8.88
CA LEU A 149 -1.41 4.38 8.20
C LEU A 149 -2.62 5.13 8.77
N ASN A 150 -3.24 5.99 7.97
CA ASN A 150 -4.47 6.71 8.35
C ASN A 150 -5.69 5.89 7.94
N LEU A 151 -6.47 5.43 8.94
CA LEU A 151 -7.70 4.69 8.75
C LEU A 151 -8.90 5.47 9.31
N PRO A 152 -9.97 5.66 8.51
CA PRO A 152 -11.18 6.33 8.97
C PRO A 152 -12.07 5.30 9.67
N VAL A 153 -11.85 5.13 10.98
CA VAL A 153 -12.62 4.21 11.82
C VAL A 153 -13.82 4.96 12.42
N LEU A 154 -15.03 4.45 12.19
CA LEU A 154 -16.20 5.00 12.88
C LEU A 154 -16.10 4.74 14.39
N PRO A 155 -16.36 5.74 15.24
CA PRO A 155 -16.25 5.60 16.69
C PRO A 155 -17.36 4.69 17.25
N SER A 156 -18.52 4.69 16.61
CA SER A 156 -19.68 3.87 16.94
C SER A 156 -20.43 3.50 15.66
N ARG A 157 -21.22 2.42 15.71
CA ARG A 157 -22.13 2.10 14.62
C ARG A 157 -23.15 3.24 14.50
N PRO A 158 -23.33 3.85 13.31
CA PRO A 158 -24.34 4.87 13.14
C PRO A 158 -25.72 4.30 13.46
N ALA A 159 -26.56 5.12 14.08
CA ALA A 159 -27.97 4.77 14.27
C ALA A 159 -28.59 4.55 12.88
N PRO A 160 -29.36 3.45 12.67
CA PRO A 160 -30.12 3.29 11.45
C PRO A 160 -31.02 4.51 11.27
N THR A 161 -30.86 5.22 10.17
CA THR A 161 -31.78 6.26 9.71
C THR A 161 -32.58 5.66 8.58
N ASP A 162 -33.89 5.92 8.55
CA ASP A 162 -34.68 5.58 7.37
C ASP A 162 -34.10 6.33 6.16
N PRO A 163 -33.70 5.63 5.08
CA PRO A 163 -33.24 6.30 3.88
C PRO A 163 -34.43 7.04 3.27
N ALA A 164 -34.55 8.32 3.57
CA ALA A 164 -35.48 9.22 2.91
C ALA A 164 -34.76 9.84 1.70
N GLU A 165 -35.35 9.68 0.51
CA GLU A 165 -34.94 10.45 -0.65
C GLU A 165 -35.41 11.89 -0.41
N GLU A 166 -34.47 12.81 -0.15
CA GLU A 166 -34.80 14.22 -0.03
C GLU A 166 -35.27 14.74 -1.39
N ILE A 167 -36.42 15.42 -1.41
CA ILE A 167 -36.85 16.18 -2.58
C ILE A 167 -35.87 17.34 -2.73
N LEU A 168 -34.93 17.22 -3.68
CA LEU A 168 -34.06 18.31 -4.09
C LEU A 168 -34.96 19.47 -4.58
N ARG A 169 -34.99 20.58 -3.83
CA ARG A 169 -35.67 21.82 -4.24
C ARG A 169 -34.73 22.72 -5.01
#